data_AF-A0A4W6FUM9-F1
#
_entry.id   AF-A0A4W6FUM9-F1
#
_cell.length_a   1.000
_cell.length_b   1.000
_cell.length_c   1.000
_cell.angle_alpha   90.00
_cell.angle_beta   90.00
_cell.angle_gamma   90.00
#
_symmetry.space_group_name_H-M   'P 1'
#
loop_
_entity.id
_entity.type
_entity.pdbx_description
1 polymer ?
#
loop_
_entity_poly.entity_id
_entity_poly.type
_entity_poly.pdbx_seq_one_letter_code
_entity_poly.pdbx_strand_id
1 'polypeptide(L)'
;MDEENKLQFPSLPATKEDLLDWAYPMRREMQEILPGLFLGPYSAAMKSKLPILERQGITHIVCVRQDIEANFIKPNFPHTFRYLVLDIADNPVENIIRFFPTTKEFIDSCLATGGKVLVHGNAGISRSVSEAVIVTLLSCSPHRDAFSHVQERRFCINPNVGFVHQLQEYEAIYLAKLTIKMMSPMQLGRSFSLQAGMPGSRKRSLEEDEDFGAMQVTAAQNG
;
A
#
# COMPACT_ATOMS: atom_id res chain seq x y z
N MET A 1 8.40 25.85 -20.92
CA MET A 1 6.98 25.70 -20.52
C MET A 1 6.90 24.25 -20.06
N ASP A 2 7.41 23.96 -18.86
CA ASP A 2 7.81 22.60 -18.46
C ASP A 2 7.53 22.33 -16.96
N GLU A 3 6.45 22.90 -16.42
CA GLU A 3 6.03 22.62 -15.03
C GLU A 3 4.99 21.48 -14.90
N GLU A 4 4.47 20.95 -16.00
CA GLU A 4 3.31 20.05 -15.97
C GLU A 4 3.60 18.57 -15.67
N ASN A 5 4.87 18.17 -15.47
CA ASN A 5 5.23 16.75 -15.33
C ASN A 5 6.01 16.38 -14.07
N LYS A 6 5.97 17.21 -13.03
CA LYS A 6 6.43 16.81 -11.69
C LYS A 6 5.26 16.21 -10.92
N LEU A 7 5.32 14.91 -10.66
CA LEU A 7 4.44 14.26 -9.68
C LEU A 7 4.63 14.95 -8.33
N GLN A 8 3.64 15.72 -7.89
CA GLN A 8 3.61 16.31 -6.57
C GLN A 8 2.95 15.32 -5.62
N PHE A 9 3.70 14.88 -4.61
CA PHE A 9 3.16 14.11 -3.49
C PHE A 9 3.00 15.04 -2.30
N PRO A 10 1.87 15.03 -1.60
CA PRO A 10 1.77 15.71 -0.32
C PRO A 10 2.80 15.12 0.65
N SER A 11 3.43 15.99 1.43
CA SER A 11 4.24 15.55 2.56
C SER A 11 3.33 14.95 3.63
N LEU A 12 3.78 13.85 4.23
CA LEU A 12 3.16 13.37 5.46
C LEU A 12 3.21 14.48 6.52
N PRO A 13 2.15 14.69 7.31
CA PRO A 13 2.18 15.64 8.41
C PRO A 13 3.40 15.36 9.29
N ALA A 14 4.13 16.41 9.69
CA ALA A 14 5.23 16.29 10.64
C ALA A 14 4.76 15.48 11.86
N THR A 15 5.61 14.57 12.34
CA THR A 15 5.44 13.95 13.66
C THR A 15 5.33 15.10 14.64
N LYS A 16 4.15 15.33 15.21
CA LYS A 16 4.07 16.23 16.36
C LYS A 16 5.00 15.65 17.42
N GLU A 17 5.87 16.48 17.98
CA GLU A 17 6.68 16.13 19.16
C GLU A 17 5.81 15.76 20.37
N ASP A 18 4.49 16.00 20.27
CA ASP A 18 3.47 15.27 21.00
C ASP A 18 3.47 13.80 20.55
N LEU A 19 4.43 13.02 21.03
CA LEU A 19 4.21 11.60 21.26
C LEU A 19 2.86 11.52 21.97
N LEU A 20 1.82 11.14 21.23
CA LEU A 20 0.53 10.85 21.82
C LEU A 20 0.82 9.92 22.99
N ASP A 21 0.48 10.33 24.22
CA ASP A 21 0.54 9.49 25.40
C ASP A 21 -0.35 8.27 25.13
N TRP A 22 0.22 7.27 24.46
CA TRP A 22 -0.54 6.15 23.97
C TRP A 22 -0.96 5.37 25.19
N ALA A 23 -2.25 5.43 25.49
CA ALA A 23 -2.84 4.63 26.53
C ALA A 23 -3.47 3.40 25.88
N TYR A 24 -3.27 2.22 26.48
CA TYR A 24 -3.86 0.96 26.02
C TYR A 24 -5.36 1.04 25.65
N PRO A 25 -6.22 1.81 26.35
CA PRO A 25 -7.62 2.00 25.97
C PRO A 25 -7.84 2.58 24.57
N MET A 26 -6.90 3.39 24.04
CA MET A 26 -7.00 4.01 22.71
C MET A 26 -7.10 2.99 21.58
N ARG A 27 -6.68 1.74 21.80
CA ARG A 27 -6.87 0.64 20.84
C ARG A 27 -8.34 0.42 20.45
N ARG A 28 -9.29 0.82 21.32
CA ARG A 28 -10.75 0.71 21.12
C ARG A 28 -11.36 1.88 20.34
N GLU A 29 -10.55 2.89 20.03
CA GLU A 29 -10.95 4.11 19.34
C GLU A 29 -10.32 4.17 17.94
N MET A 30 -10.81 5.09 17.11
CA MET A 30 -10.19 5.39 15.83
C MET A 30 -9.16 6.52 15.97
N GLN A 31 -8.10 6.47 15.18
CA GLN A 31 -7.06 7.50 15.12
C GLN A 31 -6.95 8.03 13.69
N GLU A 32 -6.70 9.33 13.56
CA GLU A 32 -6.44 9.96 12.27
C GLU A 32 -5.01 9.61 11.82
N ILE A 33 -4.90 8.96 10.66
CA ILE A 33 -3.65 8.50 10.05
C ILE A 33 -3.09 9.57 9.10
N LEU A 34 -3.94 10.07 8.22
CA LEU A 34 -3.70 11.23 7.35
C LEU A 34 -4.88 12.19 7.51
N PRO A 35 -4.74 13.47 7.12
CA PRO A 35 -5.88 14.39 7.10
C PRO A 35 -7.09 13.76 6.38
N GLY A 36 -8.15 13.47 7.14
CA GLY A 36 -9.37 12.84 6.63
C GLY A 36 -9.37 11.31 6.52
N LEU A 37 -8.26 10.61 6.80
CA LEU A 37 -8.18 9.14 6.84
C LEU A 37 -8.06 8.66 8.29
N PHE A 38 -9.08 7.97 8.78
CA PHE A 38 -9.12 7.39 10.12
C PHE A 38 -9.00 5.87 10.06
N LEU A 39 -8.36 5.28 11.07
CA LEU A 39 -8.19 3.85 11.24
C LEU A 39 -8.65 3.41 12.63
N GLY A 40 -9.42 2.33 12.73
CA GLY A 40 -9.89 1.83 14.02
C GLY A 40 -10.40 0.38 14.04
N PRO A 41 -10.84 -0.09 15.21
CA PRO A 41 -11.55 -1.35 15.37
C PRO A 41 -13.04 -1.20 15.00
N TYR A 42 -13.77 -2.31 14.90
CA TYR A 42 -15.22 -2.29 14.62
C TYR A 42 -16.00 -1.52 15.69
N SER A 43 -15.50 -1.48 16.93
CA SER A 43 -16.12 -0.74 18.04
C SER A 43 -16.18 0.76 17.80
N ALA A 44 -15.33 1.30 16.91
CA ALA A 44 -15.37 2.70 16.49
C ALA A 44 -16.51 3.01 15.51
N ALA A 45 -17.10 1.99 14.88
CA ALA A 45 -18.20 2.11 13.92
C ALA A 45 -19.54 1.55 14.45
N MET A 46 -19.65 1.29 15.77
CA MET A 46 -20.90 0.84 16.40
C MET A 46 -21.95 1.94 16.47
N LYS A 47 -23.22 1.56 16.64
CA LYS A 47 -24.37 2.49 16.76
C LYS A 47 -24.13 3.62 17.79
N SER A 48 -23.54 3.29 18.93
CA SER A 48 -23.22 4.27 20.00
C SER A 48 -22.16 5.30 19.62
N LYS A 49 -21.47 5.12 18.49
CA LYS A 49 -20.41 6.01 18.00
C LYS A 49 -20.88 7.02 16.96
N LEU A 50 -22.17 7.03 16.59
CA LEU A 50 -22.71 8.01 15.63
C LEU A 50 -22.30 9.46 15.95
N PRO A 51 -22.44 9.96 17.20
CA PRO A 51 -22.08 11.35 17.50
C PRO A 51 -20.58 11.66 17.32
N ILE A 52 -19.72 10.64 17.48
CA ILE A 52 -18.27 10.78 17.29
C ILE A 52 -17.93 10.78 15.80
N LEU A 53 -18.57 9.90 15.02
CA LEU A 53 -18.39 9.85 13.56
C LEU A 53 -18.81 11.17 12.91
N GLU A 54 -19.99 11.70 13.29
CA GLU A 54 -20.49 12.99 12.79
C GLU A 54 -19.60 14.16 13.20
N ARG A 55 -19.20 14.22 14.48
CA ARG A 55 -18.29 15.26 14.99
C ARG A 55 -16.96 15.28 14.24
N GLN A 56 -16.44 14.10 13.90
CA GLN A 56 -15.18 13.99 13.16
C GLN A 56 -15.35 14.33 11.68
N GLY A 57 -16.58 14.39 11.17
CA GLY A 57 -16.88 14.65 9.75
C GLY A 57 -16.72 13.41 8.87
N ILE A 58 -16.88 12.21 9.44
CA ILE A 58 -16.86 10.98 8.66
C ILE A 58 -18.05 10.96 7.69
N THR A 59 -17.77 10.59 6.44
CA THR A 59 -18.76 10.51 5.35
C THR A 59 -18.72 9.13 4.67
N HIS A 60 -17.56 8.48 4.70
CA HIS A 60 -17.31 7.18 4.09
C HIS A 60 -16.75 6.20 5.13
N ILE A 61 -17.07 4.92 4.99
CA ILE A 61 -16.56 3.86 5.86
C ILE A 61 -16.12 2.66 5.03
N VAL A 62 -14.85 2.26 5.17
CA VAL A 62 -14.35 0.97 4.68
C VAL A 62 -14.47 -0.05 5.81
N CYS A 63 -15.32 -1.05 5.61
CA CYS A 63 -15.62 -2.11 6.57
C CYS A 63 -14.96 -3.41 6.11
N VAL A 64 -13.86 -3.79 6.78
CA VAL A 64 -13.07 -4.97 6.46
C VAL A 64 -13.39 -6.10 7.43
N ARG A 65 -14.01 -7.17 6.94
CA ARG A 65 -14.45 -8.31 7.77
C ARG A 65 -14.52 -9.58 6.94
N GLN A 66 -14.51 -10.74 7.57
CA GLN A 66 -14.94 -11.97 6.92
C GLN A 66 -16.46 -12.08 6.97
N ASP A 67 -17.06 -12.79 6.03
CA ASP A 67 -18.52 -13.02 6.05
C ASP A 67 -19.00 -13.73 7.34
N ILE A 68 -18.19 -14.58 7.97
CA ILE A 68 -18.53 -15.17 9.30
C ILE A 68 -18.67 -14.12 10.41
N GLU A 69 -18.07 -12.94 10.24
CA GLU A 69 -18.13 -11.82 11.18
C GLU A 69 -19.29 -10.84 10.87
N ALA A 70 -19.99 -11.02 9.74
CA ALA A 70 -21.01 -10.07 9.24
C ALA A 70 -22.19 -9.86 10.19
N ASN A 71 -22.42 -10.78 11.14
CA ASN A 71 -23.45 -10.62 12.16
C ASN A 71 -23.18 -9.43 13.10
N PHE A 72 -21.92 -9.11 13.36
CA PHE A 72 -21.50 -8.06 14.30
C PHE A 72 -20.60 -6.97 13.69
N ILE A 73 -19.93 -7.23 12.57
CA ILE A 73 -19.18 -6.23 11.80
C ILE A 73 -19.93 -5.93 10.50
N LYS A 74 -20.73 -4.86 10.50
CA LYS A 74 -21.61 -4.51 9.39
C LYS A 74 -21.86 -3.00 9.30
N PRO A 75 -22.33 -2.51 8.14
CA PRO A 75 -22.80 -1.14 7.99
C PRO A 75 -23.93 -0.80 8.97
N ASN A 76 -23.61 -0.07 10.05
CA ASN A 76 -24.60 0.30 11.06
C ASN A 76 -25.45 1.51 10.65
N PHE A 77 -24.99 2.31 9.69
CA PHE A 77 -25.63 3.55 9.25
C PHE A 77 -25.68 3.68 7.72
N PRO A 78 -26.30 2.73 6.99
CA PRO A 78 -26.26 2.67 5.53
C PRO A 78 -26.91 3.88 4.83
N HIS A 79 -27.72 4.67 5.55
CA HIS A 79 -28.35 5.89 5.04
C HIS A 79 -27.60 7.18 5.39
N THR A 80 -26.56 7.08 6.23
CA THR A 80 -25.77 8.23 6.71
C THR A 80 -24.39 8.26 6.10
N PHE A 81 -23.73 7.11 5.99
CA PHE A 81 -22.39 6.99 5.43
C PHE A 81 -22.40 6.12 4.17
N ARG A 82 -21.48 6.42 3.26
CA ARG A 82 -21.18 5.52 2.14
C ARG A 82 -20.25 4.41 2.59
N TYR A 83 -20.52 3.18 2.18
CA TYR A 83 -19.74 2.02 2.61
C TYR A 83 -19.02 1.35 1.44
N LEU A 84 -17.77 0.97 1.69
CA LEU A 84 -17.07 -0.08 0.96
C LEU A 84 -16.90 -1.26 1.91
N VAL A 85 -17.41 -2.43 1.54
CA VAL A 85 -17.37 -3.62 2.38
C VAL A 85 -16.43 -4.64 1.73
N LEU A 86 -15.35 -4.99 2.41
CA LEU A 86 -14.34 -5.91 1.92
C LEU A 86 -14.45 -7.23 2.68
N ASP A 87 -14.62 -8.33 1.95
CA ASP A 87 -14.57 -9.69 2.50
C ASP A 87 -13.12 -10.17 2.50
N ILE A 88 -12.47 -10.04 3.66
CA ILE A 88 -11.05 -10.34 3.82
C ILE A 88 -10.85 -11.19 5.07
N ALA A 89 -10.22 -12.34 4.86
CA ALA A 89 -9.79 -13.22 5.92
C ALA A 89 -8.46 -12.81 6.54
N ASP A 90 -8.37 -12.80 7.88
CA ASP A 90 -7.12 -12.46 8.57
C ASP A 90 -6.18 -13.66 8.66
N ASN A 91 -5.72 -14.12 7.50
CA ASN A 91 -4.77 -15.20 7.40
C ASN A 91 -3.66 -14.85 6.39
N PRO A 92 -2.45 -15.43 6.53
CA PRO A 92 -1.32 -15.08 5.67
C PRO A 92 -1.46 -15.46 4.19
N VAL A 93 -2.39 -16.36 3.84
CA VAL A 93 -2.60 -16.80 2.44
C VAL A 93 -3.74 -16.04 1.74
N GLU A 94 -4.46 -15.17 2.45
CA GLU A 94 -5.50 -14.33 1.87
C GLU A 94 -4.88 -13.28 0.95
N ASN A 95 -5.29 -13.28 -0.33
CA ASN A 95 -4.83 -12.29 -1.29
C ASN A 95 -5.56 -10.96 -1.07
N ILE A 96 -4.86 -9.97 -0.50
CA ILE A 96 -5.36 -8.62 -0.26
C ILE A 96 -4.95 -7.61 -1.33
N ILE A 97 -3.91 -7.90 -2.13
CA ILE A 97 -3.43 -7.02 -3.20
C ILE A 97 -4.56 -6.62 -4.15
N ARG A 98 -5.47 -7.55 -4.45
CA ARG A 98 -6.63 -7.30 -5.34
C ARG A 98 -7.56 -6.18 -4.86
N PHE A 99 -7.58 -5.87 -3.56
CA PHE A 99 -8.46 -4.83 -3.00
C PHE A 99 -7.83 -3.44 -3.00
N PHE A 100 -6.50 -3.34 -3.03
CA PHE A 100 -5.79 -2.08 -2.89
C PHE A 100 -6.21 -1.00 -3.90
N PRO A 101 -6.40 -1.29 -5.20
CA PRO A 101 -6.87 -0.27 -6.16
C PRO A 101 -8.26 0.25 -5.80
N THR A 102 -9.20 -0.65 -5.49
CA THR A 102 -10.58 -0.32 -5.14
C THR A 102 -10.65 0.50 -3.85
N THR A 103 -9.89 0.10 -2.83
CA THR A 103 -9.80 0.85 -1.57
C THR A 103 -9.23 2.24 -1.81
N LYS A 104 -8.15 2.36 -2.59
CA LYS A 104 -7.53 3.65 -2.91
C LYS A 104 -8.49 4.57 -3.65
N GLU A 105 -9.17 4.08 -4.68
CA GLU A 105 -10.15 4.86 -5.44
C GLU A 105 -11.31 5.37 -4.56
N PHE A 106 -11.83 4.50 -3.69
CA PHE A 106 -12.90 4.87 -2.77
C PHE A 106 -12.48 5.96 -1.79
N ILE A 107 -11.27 5.85 -1.23
CA ILE A 107 -10.73 6.83 -0.29
C ILE A 107 -10.39 8.14 -1.00
N ASP A 108 -9.75 8.09 -2.17
CA ASP A 108 -9.41 9.28 -2.95
C ASP A 108 -10.66 10.07 -3.35
N SER A 109 -11.69 9.37 -3.82
CA SER A 109 -12.97 9.99 -4.19
C SER A 109 -13.63 10.67 -2.99
N CYS A 110 -13.55 10.07 -1.81
CA CYS A 110 -14.02 10.69 -0.57
C CYS A 110 -13.23 11.97 -0.27
N LEU A 111 -11.90 11.87 -0.19
CA LEU A 111 -11.03 12.99 0.20
C LEU A 111 -11.09 14.16 -0.81
N ALA A 112 -11.21 13.87 -2.11
CA ALA A 112 -11.35 14.87 -3.16
C ALA A 112 -12.62 15.74 -3.03
N THR A 113 -13.65 15.24 -2.37
CA THR A 113 -14.89 15.98 -2.08
C THR A 113 -14.87 16.70 -0.72
N GLY A 114 -13.73 16.68 -0.02
CA GLY A 114 -13.59 17.22 1.34
C GLY A 114 -14.21 16.33 2.43
N GLY A 115 -14.68 15.13 2.06
CA GLY A 115 -15.18 14.14 3.01
C GLY A 115 -14.04 13.45 3.77
N LYS A 116 -14.38 12.77 4.87
CA LYS A 116 -13.44 11.93 5.62
C LYS A 116 -13.90 10.48 5.68
N VAL A 117 -12.94 9.57 5.79
CA VAL A 117 -13.16 8.12 5.76
C VAL A 117 -12.66 7.45 7.03
N LEU A 118 -13.43 6.48 7.53
CA LEU A 118 -12.98 5.53 8.54
C LEU A 118 -12.73 4.16 7.89
N VAL A 119 -11.52 3.65 7.99
CA VAL A 119 -11.17 2.26 7.67
C VAL A 119 -11.18 1.46 8.97
N HIS A 120 -12.01 0.43 9.07
CA HIS A 120 -12.04 -0.42 10.25
C HIS A 120 -12.05 -1.91 9.93
N GLY A 121 -11.44 -2.67 10.83
CA GLY A 121 -11.47 -4.13 10.82
C GLY A 121 -12.21 -4.64 12.05
N ASN A 122 -11.96 -5.88 12.44
CA ASN A 122 -12.37 -6.37 13.77
C ASN A 122 -11.59 -5.65 14.88
N ALA A 123 -10.34 -6.05 15.13
CA ALA A 123 -9.51 -5.41 16.16
C ALA A 123 -8.82 -4.12 15.72
N GLY A 124 -8.83 -3.82 14.40
CA GLY A 124 -8.05 -2.70 13.86
C GLY A 124 -6.54 -2.91 13.99
N ILE A 125 -6.07 -4.14 13.77
CA ILE A 125 -4.66 -4.55 13.98
C ILE A 125 -3.99 -5.06 12.69
N SER A 126 -4.71 -5.83 11.87
CA SER A 126 -4.13 -6.49 10.69
C SER A 126 -4.82 -6.08 9.38
N ARG A 127 -5.96 -6.68 9.02
CA ARG A 127 -6.66 -6.42 7.73
C ARG A 127 -6.86 -4.94 7.38
N SER A 128 -7.54 -4.19 8.25
CA SER A 128 -7.80 -2.77 8.03
C SER A 128 -6.55 -1.90 8.10
N VAL A 129 -5.52 -2.37 8.82
CA VAL A 129 -4.22 -1.70 8.83
C VAL A 129 -3.57 -1.83 7.47
N SER A 130 -3.56 -3.01 6.87
CA SER A 130 -2.98 -3.23 5.53
C SER A 130 -3.61 -2.30 4.49
N GLU A 131 -4.94 -2.17 4.49
CA GLU A 131 -5.67 -1.22 3.64
C GLU A 131 -5.28 0.25 3.92
N ALA A 132 -5.09 0.64 5.18
CA ALA A 132 -4.68 2.00 5.52
C ALA A 132 -3.22 2.30 5.18
N VAL A 133 -2.31 1.33 5.37
CA VAL A 133 -0.89 1.44 5.05
C VAL A 133 -0.71 1.61 3.55
N ILE A 134 -1.37 0.79 2.73
CA ILE A 134 -1.23 0.91 1.27
C ILE A 134 -1.78 2.24 0.77
N VAL A 135 -2.91 2.71 1.28
CA VAL A 135 -3.45 4.01 0.87
C VAL A 135 -2.53 5.15 1.32
N THR A 136 -1.91 5.04 2.48
CA THR A 136 -0.89 6.00 2.95
C THR A 136 0.32 6.03 2.02
N LEU A 137 0.85 4.86 1.66
CA LEU A 137 1.97 4.70 0.74
C LEU A 137 1.69 5.32 -0.63
N LEU A 138 0.51 5.03 -1.19
CA LEU A 138 0.12 5.52 -2.51
C LEU A 138 -0.24 7.01 -2.54
N SER A 139 -0.50 7.61 -1.38
CA SER A 139 -0.87 9.03 -1.28
C SER A 139 0.32 9.93 -0.96
N CYS A 140 1.48 9.36 -0.60
CA CYS A 140 2.60 10.12 -0.05
C CYS A 140 3.89 9.89 -0.83
N SER A 141 4.94 10.66 -0.49
CA SER A 141 6.24 10.55 -1.14
C SER A 141 6.86 9.13 -0.95
N PRO A 142 7.42 8.54 -2.01
CA PRO A 142 7.99 7.17 -1.98
C PRO A 142 9.21 7.00 -1.07
N HIS A 143 9.75 8.09 -0.52
CA HIS A 143 10.92 8.06 0.37
C HIS A 143 10.57 7.91 1.85
N ARG A 144 9.29 7.78 2.20
CA ARG A 144 8.86 7.65 3.59
C ARG A 144 8.19 6.31 3.85
N ASP A 145 8.57 5.71 4.96
CA ASP A 145 7.99 4.47 5.46
C ASP A 145 6.54 4.69 5.91
N ALA A 146 5.60 4.32 5.04
CA ALA A 146 4.17 4.40 5.32
C ALA A 146 3.75 3.52 6.51
N PHE A 147 4.40 2.38 6.70
CA PHE A 147 4.08 1.47 7.81
C PHE A 147 4.43 2.12 9.15
N SER A 148 5.63 2.68 9.26
CA SER A 148 6.09 3.40 10.45
C SER A 148 5.19 4.59 10.78
N HIS A 149 4.78 5.37 9.77
CA HIS A 149 3.84 6.49 9.96
C HIS A 149 2.48 6.06 10.54
N VAL A 150 1.94 4.93 10.07
CA VAL A 150 0.69 4.37 10.61
C VAL A 150 0.92 3.84 12.03
N GLN A 151 2.06 3.20 12.29
CA GLN A 151 2.39 2.65 13.61
C GLN A 151 2.49 3.74 14.68
N GLU A 152 3.14 4.86 14.37
CA GLU A 152 3.26 6.00 15.28
C GLU A 152 1.89 6.57 15.70
N ARG A 153 0.89 6.50 14.82
CA ARG A 153 -0.47 7.00 15.10
C ARG A 153 -1.37 5.96 15.74
N ARG A 154 -1.11 4.68 15.49
CA ARG A 154 -1.83 3.56 16.09
C ARG A 154 -0.85 2.46 16.49
N PHE A 155 -0.29 2.57 17.69
CA PHE A 155 0.81 1.70 18.17
C PHE A 155 0.51 0.20 18.12
N CYS A 156 -0.76 -0.21 18.25
CA CYS A 156 -1.16 -1.61 18.26
C CYS A 156 -1.27 -2.28 16.88
N ILE A 157 -0.85 -1.63 15.79
CA ILE A 157 -0.86 -2.28 14.48
C ILE A 157 0.09 -3.48 14.46
N ASN A 158 -0.36 -4.56 13.83
CA ASN A 158 0.43 -5.78 13.63
C ASN A 158 -0.20 -6.64 12.51
N PRO A 159 -0.07 -6.24 11.22
CA PRO A 159 -0.49 -7.09 10.11
C PRO A 159 0.15 -8.47 10.17
N ASN A 160 -0.60 -9.49 9.74
CA ASN A 160 -0.02 -10.82 9.63
C ASN A 160 1.12 -10.83 8.58
N VAL A 161 2.03 -11.82 8.69
CA VAL A 161 3.25 -11.88 7.86
C VAL A 161 2.97 -11.92 6.35
N GLY A 162 1.89 -12.58 5.93
CA GLY A 162 1.51 -12.65 4.52
C GLY A 162 1.03 -11.30 3.98
N PHE A 163 0.36 -10.50 4.82
CA PHE A 163 -0.01 -9.13 4.47
C PHE A 163 1.19 -8.20 4.41
N VAL A 164 2.16 -8.36 5.30
CA VAL A 164 3.41 -7.59 5.24
C VAL A 164 4.14 -7.85 3.91
N HIS A 165 4.25 -9.12 3.50
CA HIS A 165 4.87 -9.46 2.20
C HIS A 165 4.09 -8.84 1.03
N GLN A 166 2.76 -8.96 1.03
CA GLN A 166 1.92 -8.38 -0.02
C GLN A 166 2.00 -6.85 -0.10
N LEU A 167 2.18 -6.16 1.04
CA LEU A 167 2.42 -4.72 1.07
C LEU A 167 3.75 -4.36 0.39
N GLN A 168 4.82 -5.11 0.68
CA GLN A 168 6.15 -4.92 0.08
C GLN A 168 6.13 -5.21 -1.43
N GLU A 169 5.45 -6.29 -1.84
CA GLU A 169 5.28 -6.63 -3.26
C GLU A 169 4.57 -5.51 -4.02
N TYR A 170 3.48 -4.99 -3.46
CA TYR A 170 2.73 -3.91 -4.10
C TYR A 170 3.49 -2.59 -4.12
N GLU A 171 4.24 -2.27 -3.05
CA GLU A 171 5.14 -1.12 -3.02
C GLU A 171 6.14 -1.19 -4.17
N ALA A 172 6.82 -2.32 -4.37
CA ALA A 172 7.77 -2.50 -5.46
C ALA A 172 7.12 -2.29 -6.84
N ILE A 173 5.91 -2.84 -7.06
CA ILE A 173 5.13 -2.64 -8.29
C ILE A 173 4.79 -1.15 -8.49
N TYR A 174 4.37 -0.47 -7.42
CA TYR A 174 4.02 0.95 -7.48
C TYR A 174 5.23 1.84 -7.78
N LEU A 175 6.35 1.62 -7.09
CA LEU A 175 7.59 2.36 -7.32
C LEU A 175 8.09 2.18 -8.76
N ALA A 176 8.07 0.95 -9.29
CA ALA A 176 8.44 0.70 -10.68
C ALA A 176 7.54 1.48 -11.67
N LYS A 177 6.22 1.51 -11.44
CA LYS A 177 5.27 2.30 -12.24
C LYS A 177 5.57 3.80 -12.14
N LEU A 178 5.88 4.31 -10.96
CA LEU A 178 6.26 5.72 -10.77
C LEU A 178 7.54 6.05 -11.51
N THR A 179 8.58 5.21 -11.43
CA THR A 179 9.85 5.42 -12.14
C THR A 179 9.63 5.50 -13.64
N ILE A 180 8.86 4.58 -14.23
CA ILE A 180 8.53 4.61 -15.67
C ILE A 180 7.80 5.92 -16.03
N LYS A 181 6.82 6.33 -15.21
CA LYS A 181 6.08 7.58 -15.43
C LYS A 181 6.99 8.82 -15.37
N MET A 182 7.95 8.83 -14.44
CA MET A 182 8.93 9.93 -14.31
C MET A 182 9.96 9.95 -15.45
N MET A 183 10.29 8.79 -16.04
CA MET A 183 11.18 8.70 -17.21
C MET A 183 10.48 9.08 -18.53
N SER A 184 9.14 9.10 -18.54
CA SER A 184 8.31 9.26 -19.74
C SER A 184 8.41 10.60 -20.51
N PRO A 185 9.06 11.68 -20.04
CA PRO A 185 9.39 12.81 -20.91
C PRO A 185 10.88 12.91 -21.32
N MET A 186 11.77 12.00 -20.91
CA MET A 186 13.21 12.13 -21.18
C MET A 186 13.72 11.42 -22.45
N GLN A 187 12.89 10.70 -23.22
CA GLN A 187 13.38 9.81 -24.29
C GLN A 187 12.63 9.80 -25.64
N LEU A 188 11.95 10.90 -26.05
CA LEU A 188 11.43 11.00 -27.44
C LEU A 188 12.09 12.08 -28.30
N GLY A 189 13.28 12.57 -27.90
CA GLY A 189 14.03 13.61 -28.63
C GLY A 189 15.39 13.18 -29.21
N ARG A 190 15.94 12.01 -28.86
CA ARG A 190 17.18 11.53 -29.49
C ARG A 190 16.86 10.56 -30.61
N SER A 191 16.58 11.12 -31.77
CA SER A 191 16.79 10.41 -33.03
C SER A 191 18.24 9.93 -33.06
N PHE A 192 18.48 8.63 -32.89
CA PHE A 192 19.76 8.03 -33.27
C PHE A 192 19.85 8.13 -34.79
N SER A 193 20.45 9.22 -35.29
CA SER A 193 20.94 9.25 -36.65
C SER A 193 22.12 8.27 -36.74
N LEU A 194 21.82 7.03 -37.13
CA LEU A 194 22.83 6.08 -37.60
C LEU A 194 23.44 6.68 -38.87
N GLN A 195 24.64 7.28 -38.74
CA GLN A 195 25.44 7.60 -39.91
C GLN A 195 25.89 6.28 -40.55
N ALA A 196 25.44 6.06 -41.79
CA ALA A 196 25.91 4.97 -42.64
C ALA A 196 27.40 5.18 -42.96
N GLY A 197 28.27 4.48 -42.23
CA GLY A 197 29.69 4.33 -42.54
C GLY A 197 29.93 3.10 -43.42
N MET A 198 30.66 3.30 -44.51
CA MET A 198 31.07 2.35 -45.56
C MET A 198 31.71 1.02 -45.05
N PRO A 199 31.72 -0.05 -45.87
CA PRO A 199 32.13 -1.40 -45.44
C PRO A 199 33.65 -1.56 -45.42
N GLY A 200 34.21 -1.89 -44.27
CA GLY A 200 35.62 -2.26 -44.09
C GLY A 200 35.76 -3.74 -43.71
N SER A 201 36.28 -4.54 -44.64
CA SER A 201 36.61 -5.96 -44.45
C SER A 201 37.56 -6.21 -43.27
N ARG A 202 37.16 -7.03 -42.30
CA ARG A 202 38.09 -7.86 -41.51
C ARG A 202 37.51 -9.25 -41.28
N LYS A 203 38.23 -10.23 -41.84
CA LYS A 203 38.07 -11.69 -41.72
C LYS A 203 37.88 -12.11 -40.26
N ARG A 204 36.87 -12.97 -40.00
CA ARG A 204 36.83 -13.86 -38.84
C ARG A 204 37.50 -15.18 -39.22
N SER A 205 38.56 -15.56 -38.52
CA SER A 205 39.04 -16.95 -38.48
C SER A 205 38.44 -17.60 -37.24
N LEU A 206 37.81 -18.76 -37.44
CA LEU A 206 37.34 -19.67 -36.41
C LEU A 206 38.53 -20.59 -36.06
N GLU A 207 38.96 -20.57 -34.81
CA GLU A 207 39.74 -21.67 -34.23
C GLU A 207 38.95 -22.18 -33.03
N GLU A 208 38.60 -23.46 -33.12
CA GLU A 208 38.02 -24.29 -32.08
C GLU A 208 39.15 -24.71 -31.14
N ASP A 209 38.95 -24.56 -29.82
CA ASP A 209 39.78 -25.26 -28.84
C ASP A 209 38.87 -25.92 -27.79
N GLU A 210 38.89 -27.25 -27.85
CA GLU A 210 38.38 -28.19 -26.87
C GLU A 210 39.28 -28.17 -25.63
N ASP A 211 38.72 -27.96 -24.43
CA ASP A 211 39.27 -28.59 -23.21
C ASP A 211 38.19 -28.65 -22.10
N PHE A 212 37.50 -29.80 -22.01
CA PHE A 212 36.59 -30.12 -20.92
C PHE A 212 37.30 -31.10 -19.98
N GLY A 213 38.00 -30.55 -18.98
CA GLY A 213 38.65 -31.32 -17.92
C GLY A 213 37.64 -32.09 -17.06
N ALA A 214 37.86 -33.39 -16.95
CA ALA A 214 37.08 -34.32 -16.14
C ALA A 214 37.18 -34.01 -14.64
N MET A 215 36.04 -33.90 -13.96
CA MET A 215 35.96 -33.88 -12.49
C MET A 215 34.97 -34.96 -12.03
N GLN A 216 35.52 -36.08 -11.53
CA GLN A 216 34.77 -37.15 -10.89
C GLN A 216 34.28 -36.68 -9.51
N VAL A 217 33.00 -36.91 -9.21
CA VAL A 217 32.41 -36.73 -7.88
C VAL A 217 32.10 -38.10 -7.30
N THR A 218 32.82 -38.50 -6.26
CA THR A 218 32.55 -39.69 -5.45
C THR A 218 31.37 -39.43 -4.52
N ALA A 219 30.31 -40.24 -4.64
CA ALA A 219 29.19 -40.25 -3.73
C ALA A 219 29.52 -41.09 -2.48
N ALA A 220 29.42 -40.49 -1.30
CA ALA A 220 29.44 -41.20 -0.02
C ALA A 220 28.05 -41.75 0.29
N GLN A 221 27.94 -43.07 0.38
CA GLN A 221 26.84 -43.77 1.03
C GLN A 221 27.15 -43.84 2.53
N ASN A 222 26.24 -43.36 3.38
CA ASN A 222 26.18 -43.77 4.78
C ASN A 222 24.85 -44.49 4.99
N GLY A 223 24.96 -45.74 5.44
CA GLY A 223 23.88 -46.48 6.10
C GLY A 223 23.80 -46.17 7.59
#